data_AF-A0A7I8MY93-F1
#
_entry.id   AF-A0A7I8MY93-F1
#
_cell.length_a   1.000
_cell.length_b   1.000
_cell.length_c   1.000
_cell.angle_alpha   90.00
_cell.angle_beta   90.00
_cell.angle_gamma   90.00
#
_symmetry.space_group_name_H-M   'P 1'
#
loop_
_entity.id
_entity.type
_entity.pdbx_description
1 polymer ?
#
loop_
_entity_poly.entity_id
_entity_poly.type
_entity_poly.pdbx_seq_one_letter_code
_entity_poly.pdbx_strand_id
1 'polypeptide(L)' 'MIITKANVAIQAKSTPGTVELTLTQEADGWTYAVAGVAGGHFTLPWRAPTPPEATKRLQESYSDPVWRLSILETGEDDA' A
#
# COMPACT_ATOMS: atom_id res chain seq x y z
N MET A 1 0.68 -14.89 0.24
CA MET A 1 0.34 -13.86 -0.76
C MET A 1 0.83 -12.52 -0.23
N ILE A 2 1.78 -11.91 -0.92
CA ILE A 2 2.39 -10.63 -0.58
C ILE A 2 1.92 -9.61 -1.61
N ILE A 3 1.35 -8.47 -1.22
CA ILE A 3 0.99 -7.41 -2.18
C ILE A 3 2.27 -6.65 -2.54
N THR A 4 2.73 -6.73 -3.79
CA THR A 4 3.89 -5.94 -4.26
C THR A 4 3.44 -4.59 -4.80
N LYS A 5 2.25 -4.54 -5.39
CA LYS A 5 1.68 -3.33 -5.98
C LYS A 5 0.17 -3.27 -5.78
N ALA A 6 -0.35 -2.11 -5.41
CA ALA A 6 -1.78 -1.88 -5.23
C ALA A 6 -2.19 -0.48 -5.65
N ASN A 7 -3.46 -0.30 -5.97
CA ASN A 7 -4.10 0.99 -6.14
C ASN A 7 -5.08 1.23 -5.00
N VAL A 8 -5.05 2.42 -4.42
CA VAL A 8 -6.05 2.86 -3.46
C VAL A 8 -6.84 4.01 -4.08
N ALA A 9 -8.14 3.82 -4.23
CA ALA A 9 -9.04 4.87 -4.69
C ALA A 9 -9.91 5.40 -3.54
N ILE A 10 -10.11 6.71 -3.48
CA ILE A 10 -11.09 7.36 -2.59
C ILE A 10 -12.48 7.25 -3.23
N GLN A 11 -13.46 6.70 -2.50
CA GLN A 11 -14.85 6.60 -2.94
C GLN A 11 -15.69 7.87 -2.69
N ALA A 12 -15.06 8.99 -2.27
CA ALA A 12 -15.75 10.25 -2.04
C ALA A 12 -16.34 10.82 -3.34
N LYS A 13 -17.61 11.24 -3.28
CA LYS A 13 -18.38 11.76 -4.44
C LYS A 13 -17.79 13.00 -5.11
N SER A 14 -16.95 13.78 -4.42
CA SER A 14 -16.53 15.11 -4.90
C SER A 14 -15.13 15.15 -5.52
N THR A 15 -14.28 14.14 -5.31
CA THR A 15 -12.97 14.06 -5.98
C THR A 15 -12.48 12.62 -6.01
N PRO A 16 -12.72 11.86 -7.11
CA PRO A 16 -12.15 10.53 -7.25
C PRO A 16 -10.63 10.67 -7.47
N GLY A 17 -9.85 10.27 -6.47
CA GLY A 17 -8.41 10.15 -6.56
C GLY A 17 -8.00 8.70 -6.41
N THR A 18 -7.18 8.21 -7.33
CA THR A 18 -6.51 6.91 -7.22
C THR A 18 -5.03 7.15 -7.01
N VAL A 19 -4.47 6.55 -5.97
CA VAL A 19 -3.05 6.54 -5.69
C VAL A 19 -2.51 5.14 -5.86
N GLU A 20 -1.36 5.02 -6.53
CA GLU A 20 -0.67 3.75 -6.67
C GLU A 20 0.32 3.58 -5.52
N LEU A 21 0.37 2.38 -4.96
CA LEU A 21 1.19 1.98 -3.83
C LEU A 21 2.11 0.85 -4.28
N THR A 22 3.40 0.98 -3.96
CA THR A 22 4.40 -0.04 -4.25
C THR A 22 5.09 -0.46 -2.96
N LEU A 23 5.16 -1.77 -2.71
CA LEU A 23 5.85 -2.33 -1.57
C LEU A 23 7.34 -2.00 -1.70
N THR A 24 7.91 -1.45 -0.63
CA THR A 24 9.31 -1.04 -0.57
C THR A 24 9.93 -1.54 0.73
N GLN A 25 11.20 -1.96 0.63
CA GLN A 25 12.00 -2.38 1.76
C GLN A 25 12.89 -1.21 2.18
N GLU A 26 12.75 -0.82 3.44
CA GLU A 26 13.54 0.20 4.09
C GLU A 26 14.48 -0.45 5.13
N ALA A 27 15.45 0.31 5.64
CA ALA A 27 16.39 -0.18 6.65
C ALA A 27 15.68 -0.72 7.91
N ASP A 28 14.54 -0.13 8.28
CA ASP A 28 13.74 -0.48 9.46
C ASP A 28 12.58 -1.46 9.17
N GLY A 29 12.47 -1.96 7.93
CA GLY A 29 11.46 -2.94 7.53
C GLY A 29 10.69 -2.57 6.26
N TRP A 30 9.55 -3.22 6.04
CA TRP A 30 8.73 -3.13 4.84
C TRP A 30 7.56 -2.15 5.00
N THR A 31 7.25 -1.42 3.93
CA THR A 31 6.13 -0.48 3.86
C THR A 31 5.68 -0.28 2.41
N TYR A 32 4.72 0.62 2.18
CA TYR A 32 4.35 1.06 0.84
C TYR A 32 4.74 2.51 0.60
N ALA A 33 5.24 2.78 -0.59
CA ALA A 33 5.47 4.11 -1.12
C ALA A 33 4.33 4.51 -2.07
N VAL A 34 3.88 5.76 -1.96
CA VAL A 34 2.87 6.34 -2.86
C VAL A 34 3.54 6.82 -4.15
N ALA A 35 3.15 6.25 -5.29
CA ALA A 35 3.63 6.67 -6.60
C ALA A 35 2.89 7.93 -7.08
N GLY A 36 3.63 8.81 -7.78
CA GLY A 36 3.07 10.01 -8.40
C GLY A 36 3.03 11.27 -7.52
N VAL A 37 3.46 11.19 -6.26
CA VAL A 37 3.64 12.40 -5.43
C VAL A 37 5.05 12.96 -5.65
N ALA A 38 5.15 13.99 -6.48
CA ALA A 38 6.42 14.69 -6.75
C ALA A 38 6.88 15.42 -5.48
N GLY A 39 7.98 14.96 -4.88
CA GLY A 39 8.66 15.65 -3.77
C GLY A 39 8.76 14.88 -2.46
N GLY A 40 8.22 13.66 -2.35
CA GLY A 40 8.42 12.86 -1.15
C GLY A 40 8.03 11.42 -1.37
N HIS A 41 8.92 10.51 -0.98
CA HIS A 41 8.53 9.14 -0.69
C HIS A 41 7.61 9.22 0.53
N PHE A 42 6.32 9.51 0.32
CA PHE A 42 5.33 9.43 1.38
C PHE A 42 5.13 7.96 1.68
N THR A 43 5.98 7.44 2.54
CA THR A 43 5.82 6.12 3.11
C THR A 43 4.73 6.17 4.14
N LEU A 44 3.97 5.09 4.27
CA LEU A 44 2.98 4.98 5.34
C LEU A 44 3.68 5.12 6.71
N PRO A 45 2.99 5.66 7.73
CA PRO A 45 3.58 5.94 9.05
C PRO A 45 3.97 4.67 9.82
N TRP A 46 3.58 3.50 9.31
CA TRP A 46 3.93 2.20 9.86
C TRP A 46 4.98 1.50 9.00
N ARG A 47 5.74 0.63 9.66
CA ARG A 47 6.70 -0.31 9.08
C ARG A 47 6.35 -1.70 9.61
N ALA A 48 6.53 -2.73 8.79
CA ALA A 48 6.32 -4.11 9.18
C ALA A 48 7.63 -4.90 8.99
N PRO A 49 7.95 -5.86 9.87
CA PRO A 49 9.22 -6.57 9.76
C PRO A 49 9.25 -7.53 8.57
N THR A 50 8.09 -7.98 8.08
CA THR A 50 7.98 -8.90 6.95
C THR A 50 7.02 -8.38 5.86
N PRO A 51 7.22 -8.76 4.58
CA PRO A 51 6.29 -8.45 3.49
C PRO A 51 4.81 -8.87 3.74
N PRO A 52 4.51 -10.08 4.27
CA PRO A 52 3.14 -10.45 4.60
C PRO A 52 2.54 -9.60 5.72
N GLU A 53 3.32 -9.17 6.71
CA GLU A 53 2.82 -8.23 7.71
C GLU A 53 2.58 -6.83 7.13
N ALA A 54 3.43 -6.35 6.21
CA ALA A 54 3.20 -5.09 5.50
C ALA A 54 1.90 -5.15 4.70
N THR A 55 1.67 -6.27 4.01
CA THR A 55 0.44 -6.56 3.27
C THR A 55 -0.78 -6.48 4.18
N LYS A 56 -0.74 -7.14 5.34
CA LYS A 56 -1.83 -7.11 6.32
C LYS A 56 -2.10 -5.68 6.83
N ARG A 57 -1.04 -4.95 7.21
CA ARG A 57 -1.16 -3.55 7.68
C ARG A 57 -1.72 -2.62 6.62
N LEU A 58 -1.38 -2.84 5.34
CA LEU A 58 -1.95 -2.10 4.23
C LEU A 58 -3.45 -2.33 4.14
N GLN A 59 -3.87 -3.59 4.13
CA GLN A 59 -5.28 -3.94 4.09
C GLN A 59 -6.05 -3.38 5.29
N GLU A 60 -5.49 -3.46 6.49
CA GLU A 60 -6.07 -2.87 7.71
C GLU A 60 -6.19 -1.34 7.61
N SER A 61 -5.17 -0.66 7.07
CA SER A 61 -5.17 0.81 6.93
C SER A 61 -6.21 1.32 5.95
N TYR A 62 -6.52 0.53 4.91
CA TYR A 62 -7.49 0.87 3.88
C TYR A 62 -8.75 -0.02 3.93
N SER A 63 -9.04 -0.62 5.08
CA SER A 63 -10.22 -1.47 5.28
C SER A 63 -11.52 -0.66 5.40
N ASP A 64 -11.42 0.65 5.57
CA ASP A 64 -12.57 1.55 5.71
C ASP A 64 -13.32 1.72 4.37
N PRO A 65 -14.67 1.73 4.36
CA PRO A 65 -15.49 1.77 3.15
C PRO A 65 -15.30 3.04 2.31
N VAL A 66 -14.71 4.10 2.86
CA VAL A 66 -14.34 5.31 2.11
C VAL A 66 -13.22 5.01 1.10
N TRP A 67 -12.43 3.97 1.33
CA TRP A 67 -11.31 3.58 0.48
C TRP A 67 -11.62 2.31 -0.31
N ARG A 68 -11.07 2.22 -1.51
CA ARG A 68 -11.12 1.01 -2.35
C ARG A 68 -9.70 0.59 -2.68
N LEU A 69 -9.22 -0.42 -1.96
CA LEU A 69 -7.96 -1.08 -2.25
C LEU A 69 -8.15 -2.10 -3.38
N SER A 70 -7.40 -1.93 -4.47
CA SER A 70 -7.34 -2.82 -5.62
C SER A 70 -5.91 -3.35 -5.74
N ILE A 71 -5.73 -4.65 -5.57
CA ILE A 71 -4.42 -5.29 -5.67
C ILE A 71 -4.05 -5.38 -7.16
N LEU A 72 -2.89 -4.86 -7.54
CA LEU A 72 -2.41 -4.88 -8.92
C LEU A 72 -1.44 -6.03 -9.16
N GLU A 73 -0.55 -6.28 -8.21
CA GLU A 73 0.48 -7.29 -8.31
C GLU A 73 0.74 -7.92 -6.93
N THR A 74 1.02 -9.21 -6.95
CA THR A 74 1.33 -9.99 -5.75
C THR A 74 2.54 -10.87 -5.96
N GLY A 75 3.42 -10.91 -4.97
CA GLY A 75 4.46 -11.92 -4.85
C GLY A 75 3.92 -13.19 -4.20
N GLU A 76 4.42 -14.33 -4.68
CA GLU A 76 4.29 -15.60 -3.98
C GLU A 76 5.21 -15.59 -2.76
N ASP A 77 4.65 -16.04 -1.64
CA ASP A 77 5.41 -16.37 -0.43
C ASP A 77 6.03 -17.74 -0.69
N ASP A 78 7.05 -17.80 -1.56
CA ASP A 78 7.79 -19.03 -1.81
C ASP A 78 8.73 -19.24 -0.63
N ALA A 79 8.19 -19.92 0.39
CA ALA A 79 8.85 -20.34 1.61
C ALA A 79 9.30 -21.81 1.49
#